data_AF-A0A1J4UW79-F1
#
_entry.id   AF-A0A1J4UW79-F1
#
_cell.length_a   1.000
_cell.length_b   1.000
_cell.length_c   1.000
_cell.angle_alpha   90.00
_cell.angle_beta   90.00
_cell.angle_gamma   90.00
#
_symmetry.space_group_name_H-M   'P 1'
#
loop_
_entity.id
_entity.type
_entity.pdbx_description
1 polymer ?
#
loop_
_entity_poly.entity_id
_entity_poly.type
_entity_poly.pdbx_seq_one_letter_code
_entity_poly.pdbx_strand_id
1 'polypeptide(L)'
;MEVTLDRDSFKALASEKRVQLLKALLERGKTASELARETAVSVQAAAMHLEKIEAAGLIERRRNGKWVYYDLTGKGRGVLEPAAGHRVWLTLSLGALLAVGGLWKLFYGGQAGNFAGRGETVLDAAEKMTTAAQAMPPIPAQAVDGLGLALLVAGCLLFGYSLHRVLASRRSN
;
A
#
# COMPACT_ATOMS: atom_id res chain seq x y z
N MET A 1 -8.04 0.12 -13.66
CA MET A 1 -9.34 0.75 -13.92
C MET A 1 -9.08 2.24 -13.87
N GLU A 2 -8.89 2.87 -15.02
CA GLU A 2 -8.67 4.32 -15.10
C GLU A 2 -10.00 4.99 -14.78
N VAL A 3 -10.10 5.58 -13.59
CA VAL A 3 -11.28 6.34 -13.19
C VAL A 3 -11.13 7.72 -13.85
N THR A 4 -11.59 7.83 -15.10
CA THR A 4 -11.64 9.12 -15.78
C THR A 4 -12.72 9.96 -15.10
N LEU A 5 -12.30 10.92 -14.26
CA LEU A 5 -13.18 11.90 -13.63
C LEU A 5 -13.63 12.92 -14.69
N ASP A 6 -14.84 12.72 -15.22
CA ASP A 6 -15.48 13.67 -16.13
C ASP A 6 -16.07 14.88 -15.39
N ARG A 7 -16.43 15.92 -16.16
CA ARG A 7 -17.00 17.17 -15.64
C ARG A 7 -18.29 16.95 -14.84
N ASP A 8 -19.13 15.99 -15.24
CA ASP A 8 -20.40 15.72 -14.57
C ASP A 8 -20.21 15.01 -13.24
N SER A 9 -19.22 14.12 -13.16
CA SER A 9 -18.76 13.53 -11.90
C SER A 9 -18.28 14.61 -10.92
N PHE A 10 -17.43 15.55 -11.36
CA PHE A 10 -17.01 16.67 -10.52
C PHE A 10 -18.20 17.53 -10.06
N LYS A 11 -19.12 17.84 -10.97
CA LYS A 11 -20.31 18.64 -10.66
C LYS A 11 -21.24 17.92 -9.68
N ALA A 12 -21.33 16.60 -9.73
CA ALA A 12 -22.10 15.78 -8.78
C ALA A 12 -21.44 15.76 -7.39
N LEU A 13 -20.11 15.68 -7.32
CA LEU A 13 -19.34 15.69 -6.07
C LEU A 13 -19.23 17.08 -5.43
N ALA A 14 -19.43 18.17 -6.19
CA ALA A 14 -19.28 19.53 -5.69
C ALA A 14 -20.29 19.95 -4.58
N SER A 15 -21.27 19.10 -4.24
CA SER A 15 -22.16 19.35 -3.10
C SER A 15 -21.85 18.41 -1.97
N GLU A 16 -21.63 18.98 -0.78
CA GLU A 16 -21.37 18.22 0.45
C GLU A 16 -22.46 17.18 0.73
N LYS A 17 -23.73 17.54 0.58
CA LYS A 17 -24.86 16.61 0.81
C LYS A 17 -24.88 15.44 -0.18
N ARG A 18 -24.51 15.67 -1.44
CA ARG A 18 -24.38 14.58 -2.43
C ARG A 18 -23.24 13.63 -2.09
N VAL A 19 -22.12 14.17 -1.59
CA VAL A 19 -21.00 13.35 -1.12
C VAL A 19 -21.39 12.54 0.12
N GLN A 20 -22.15 13.12 1.06
CA GLN A 20 -22.67 12.39 2.23
C GLN A 20 -23.58 11.23 1.81
N LEU A 21 -24.49 11.45 0.85
CA LEU A 21 -25.35 10.39 0.30
C LEU A 21 -24.55 9.28 -0.38
N LEU A 22 -23.55 9.65 -1.18
CA LEU A 22 -22.63 8.71 -1.83
C LEU A 22 -21.84 7.88 -0.81
N LYS A 23 -21.34 8.51 0.26
CA LYS A 23 -20.62 7.81 1.35
C LYS A 23 -21.53 6.83 2.09
N ALA A 24 -22.78 7.19 2.34
CA ALA A 24 -23.74 6.30 2.98
C ALA A 24 -24.01 5.02 2.15
N LEU A 25 -23.81 5.07 0.83
CA LEU A 25 -23.95 3.92 -0.07
C LEU A 25 -22.72 3.00 -0.16
N LEU A 26 -21.59 3.33 0.49
CA LEU A 26 -20.37 2.51 0.44
C LEU A 26 -20.56 1.13 1.05
N GLU A 27 -21.29 1.05 2.15
CA GLU A 27 -21.52 -0.18 2.91
C GLU A 27 -22.49 -1.12 2.18
N ARG A 28 -23.64 -0.61 1.75
CA ARG A 28 -24.70 -1.38 1.09
C ARG A 28 -25.62 -0.48 0.25
N GLY A 29 -26.40 -1.11 -0.62
CA GLY A 29 -27.54 -0.46 -1.25
C GLY A 29 -28.59 -0.01 -0.22
N LYS A 30 -29.02 1.25 -0.32
CA LYS A 30 -30.00 1.89 0.58
C LYS A 30 -31.11 2.55 -0.24
N THR A 31 -32.30 2.65 0.35
CA THR A 31 -33.43 3.39 -0.22
C THR A 31 -33.28 4.89 -0.01
N ALA A 32 -33.99 5.72 -0.80
CA ALA A 32 -34.00 7.17 -0.62
C ALA A 32 -34.42 7.59 0.80
N SER A 33 -35.38 6.88 1.40
CA SER A 33 -35.86 7.15 2.77
C SER A 33 -34.82 6.80 3.84
N GLU A 34 -34.04 5.73 3.65
CA GLU A 34 -32.92 5.41 4.54
C GLU A 34 -31.82 6.46 4.47
N LEU A 35 -31.44 6.83 3.25
CA LEU A 35 -30.40 7.84 2.98
C LEU A 35 -30.78 9.22 3.51
N ALA A 36 -32.05 9.60 3.39
CA ALA A 36 -32.57 10.86 3.91
C ALA A 36 -32.42 10.94 5.44
N ARG A 37 -32.72 9.86 6.16
CA ARG A 37 -32.57 9.80 7.62
C ARG A 37 -31.10 9.89 8.05
N GLU A 38 -30.21 9.19 7.35
CA GLU A 38 -28.79 9.14 7.70
C GLU A 38 -28.06 10.46 7.42
N THR A 39 -28.47 11.18 6.37
CA THR A 39 -27.83 12.45 5.96
C THR A 39 -28.55 13.71 6.45
N ALA A 40 -29.61 13.53 7.25
CA ALA A 40 -30.47 14.58 7.81
C ALA A 40 -31.02 15.54 6.73
N VAL A 41 -31.51 14.99 5.62
CA VAL A 41 -32.21 15.74 4.56
C VAL A 41 -33.63 15.18 4.38
N SER A 42 -34.52 15.95 3.75
CA SER A 42 -35.85 15.43 3.41
C SER A 42 -35.76 14.33 2.35
N VAL A 43 -36.74 13.42 2.33
CA VAL A 43 -36.80 12.32 1.33
C VAL A 43 -36.84 12.87 -0.10
N GLN A 44 -37.56 13.97 -0.30
CA GLN A 44 -37.63 14.68 -1.58
C GLN A 44 -36.27 15.27 -1.99
N ALA A 45 -35.56 15.91 -1.06
CA ALA A 45 -34.23 16.44 -1.33
C ALA A 45 -33.24 15.31 -1.65
N ALA A 46 -33.28 14.20 -0.89
CA ALA A 46 -32.47 13.01 -1.17
C ALA A 46 -32.75 12.47 -2.58
N ALA A 47 -34.01 12.31 -2.98
CA ALA A 47 -34.37 11.84 -4.32
C ALA A 47 -33.84 12.75 -5.43
N MET A 48 -33.99 14.07 -5.28
CA MET A 48 -33.45 15.06 -6.23
C MET A 48 -31.91 15.01 -6.31
N HIS A 49 -31.25 14.82 -5.18
CA HIS A 49 -29.79 14.67 -5.14
C HIS A 49 -29.34 13.36 -5.82
N LEU A 50 -30.05 12.26 -5.56
CA LEU A 50 -29.78 10.94 -6.15
C LEU A 50 -29.94 10.97 -7.67
N GLU A 51 -30.97 11.63 -8.20
CA GLU A 51 -31.16 11.79 -9.64
C GLU A 51 -29.96 12.48 -10.32
N LYS A 52 -29.38 13.50 -9.69
CA LYS A 52 -28.18 14.19 -10.20
C LYS A 52 -26.93 13.30 -10.13
N ILE A 53 -26.83 12.45 -9.12
CA ILE A 53 -25.70 11.52 -8.94
C ILE A 53 -25.83 10.34 -9.94
N GLU A 54 -27.06 9.88 -10.17
CA GLU A 54 -27.41 8.85 -11.17
C GLU A 54 -27.12 9.35 -12.59
N ALA A 55 -27.47 10.60 -12.90
CA ALA A 55 -27.15 11.23 -14.18
C ALA A 55 -25.63 11.31 -14.46
N ALA A 56 -24.79 11.41 -13.42
CA ALA A 56 -23.33 11.36 -13.54
C ALA A 56 -22.77 9.92 -13.63
N GLY A 57 -23.64 8.90 -13.54
CA GLY A 57 -23.27 7.49 -13.59
C GLY A 57 -22.55 6.97 -12.33
N LEU A 58 -22.65 7.67 -11.20
CA LEU A 58 -21.99 7.30 -9.94
C LEU A 58 -22.80 6.29 -9.11
N ILE A 59 -24.11 6.22 -9.34
CA ILE A 59 -25.01 5.26 -8.70
C ILE A 59 -25.91 4.57 -9.74
N GLU A 60 -26.39 3.39 -9.39
CA GLU A 60 -27.40 2.65 -10.13
C GLU A 60 -28.66 2.48 -9.28
N ARG A 61 -29.81 2.41 -9.95
CA ARG A 61 -31.11 2.23 -9.31
C ARG A 61 -31.61 0.80 -9.50
N ARG A 62 -31.88 0.11 -8.40
CA ARG A 62 -32.40 -1.27 -8.38
C ARG A 62 -33.79 -1.32 -7.76
N ARG A 63 -34.79 -1.74 -8.52
CA ARG A 63 -36.15 -1.94 -8.00
C ARG A 63 -36.28 -3.35 -7.41
N ASN A 64 -36.70 -3.42 -6.15
CA ASN A 64 -37.04 -4.69 -5.48
C ASN A 64 -38.47 -4.60 -4.93
N GLY A 65 -39.42 -5.12 -5.73
CA GLY A 65 -40.84 -5.03 -5.45
C GLY A 65 -41.34 -3.59 -5.36
N LYS A 66 -41.84 -3.20 -4.18
CA LYS A 66 -42.33 -1.84 -3.89
C LYS A 66 -41.19 -0.84 -3.62
N TRP A 67 -40.00 -1.33 -3.29
CA TRP A 67 -38.89 -0.51 -2.84
C TRP A 67 -37.89 -0.24 -3.96
N VAL A 68 -37.30 0.94 -3.94
CA VAL A 68 -36.23 1.35 -4.86
C VAL A 68 -34.96 1.55 -4.05
N TYR A 69 -33.97 0.73 -4.34
CA TYR A 69 -32.64 0.80 -3.76
C TYR A 69 -31.71 1.51 -4.72
N TYR A 70 -30.75 2.22 -4.16
CA TYR A 70 -29.64 2.83 -4.89
C TYR A 70 -28.36 2.15 -4.45
N ASP A 71 -27.49 1.86 -5.40
CA ASP A 71 -26.19 1.24 -5.17
C ASP A 71 -25.09 2.02 -5.88
N LEU A 72 -23.87 1.97 -5.35
CA LEU A 72 -22.72 2.60 -5.99
C LEU A 72 -22.26 1.79 -7.21
N THR A 73 -22.03 2.48 -8.31
CA THR A 73 -21.35 1.89 -9.48
C THR A 73 -19.86 1.72 -9.21
N GLY A 74 -19.17 0.91 -10.01
CA GLY A 74 -17.71 0.80 -9.95
C GLY A 74 -17.00 2.15 -10.11
N LYS A 75 -17.57 3.04 -10.92
CA LYS A 75 -17.12 4.43 -11.08
C LYS A 75 -17.32 5.25 -9.80
N GLY A 76 -18.51 5.18 -9.18
CA GLY A 76 -18.80 5.85 -7.92
C GLY A 76 -17.88 5.42 -6.77
N ARG A 77 -17.61 4.13 -6.64
CA ARG A 77 -16.64 3.60 -5.66
C ARG A 77 -15.22 4.12 -5.91
N GLY A 78 -14.74 4.06 -7.16
CA GLY A 78 -13.39 4.51 -7.52
C GLY A 78 -13.13 6.00 -7.28
N VAL A 79 -14.19 6.81 -7.28
CA VAL A 79 -14.12 8.25 -7.00
C VAL A 79 -14.08 8.57 -5.50
N LEU A 80 -14.82 7.83 -4.67
CA LEU A 80 -14.82 8.03 -3.21
C LEU A 80 -13.60 7.40 -2.53
N GLU A 81 -13.10 6.30 -3.09
CA GLU A 81 -11.90 5.62 -2.63
C GLU A 81 -10.81 5.65 -3.72
N PRO A 82 -10.18 6.81 -4.00
CA PRO A 82 -9.08 6.89 -4.96
C PRO A 82 -7.80 6.18 -4.48
N ALA A 83 -7.83 5.52 -3.32
CA ALA A 83 -6.64 5.09 -2.61
C ALA A 83 -6.65 3.60 -2.23
N ALA A 84 -6.35 2.75 -3.21
CA ALA A 84 -5.78 1.43 -2.91
C ALA A 84 -4.71 0.95 -3.92
N GLY A 85 -4.59 1.56 -5.10
CA GLY A 85 -3.67 1.04 -6.14
C GLY A 85 -2.18 1.39 -5.95
N HIS A 86 -1.87 2.60 -5.48
CA HIS A 86 -0.51 3.15 -5.59
C HIS A 86 0.34 2.96 -4.31
N ARG A 87 -0.29 2.82 -3.13
CA ARG A 87 0.44 2.62 -1.87
C ARG A 87 1.16 1.27 -1.82
N VAL A 88 0.59 0.24 -2.47
CA VAL A 88 1.19 -1.10 -2.55
C VAL A 88 2.46 -1.08 -3.42
N TRP A 89 2.46 -0.33 -4.52
CA TRP A 89 3.65 -0.20 -5.37
C TRP A 89 4.79 0.54 -4.65
N LEU A 90 4.48 1.52 -3.80
CA LEU A 90 5.46 2.25 -3.00
C LEU A 90 6.09 1.39 -1.91
N THR A 91 5.31 0.61 -1.17
CA THR A 91 5.85 -0.31 -0.16
C THR A 91 6.68 -1.44 -0.79
N LEU A 92 6.26 -1.93 -1.96
CA LEU A 92 6.95 -3.00 -2.68
C LEU A 92 8.28 -2.51 -3.29
N SER A 93 8.32 -1.27 -3.81
CA SER A 93 9.55 -0.65 -4.30
C SER A 93 10.57 -0.41 -3.18
N LEU A 94 10.11 0.04 -2.01
CA LEU A 94 10.97 0.28 -0.85
C LEU A 94 11.54 -1.03 -0.28
N GLY A 95 10.74 -2.09 -0.23
CA GLY A 95 11.20 -3.43 0.13
C GLY A 95 12.19 -4.02 -0.89
N ALA A 96 11.94 -3.84 -2.20
CA ALA A 96 12.82 -4.29 -3.26
C ALA A 96 14.18 -3.58 -3.24
N LEU A 97 14.22 -2.27 -2.99
CA LEU A 97 15.46 -1.50 -2.84
C LEU A 97 16.33 -2.02 -1.68
N LEU A 98 15.71 -2.37 -0.54
CA LEU A 98 16.42 -2.98 0.59
C LEU A 98 16.91 -4.40 0.28
N ALA A 99 16.12 -5.20 -0.46
CA ALA A 99 16.50 -6.55 -0.87
C ALA A 99 17.66 -6.54 -1.89
N VAL A 100 17.63 -5.64 -2.87
CA VAL A 100 18.70 -5.46 -3.85
C VAL A 100 19.98 -4.96 -3.16
N GLY A 101 19.89 -4.03 -2.21
CA GLY A 101 21.04 -3.59 -1.42
C GLY A 101 21.67 -4.72 -0.59
N GLY A 102 20.83 -5.58 0.02
CA GLY A 102 21.28 -6.78 0.74
C GLY A 102 21.95 -7.80 -0.17
N LEU A 103 21.38 -8.07 -1.35
CA LEU A 103 21.99 -8.94 -2.36
C LEU A 103 23.30 -8.38 -2.92
N TRP A 104 23.38 -7.06 -3.13
CA TRP A 104 24.60 -6.39 -3.58
C TRP A 104 25.73 -6.61 -2.58
N LYS A 105 25.45 -6.44 -1.27
CA LYS A 105 26.42 -6.73 -0.20
C LYS A 105 26.88 -8.19 -0.23
N LEU A 106 25.99 -9.15 -0.48
CA LEU A 106 26.36 -10.57 -0.56
C LEU A 106 27.18 -10.90 -1.81
N PHE A 107 26.83 -10.31 -2.97
CA PHE A 107 27.51 -10.60 -4.24
C PHE A 107 28.89 -9.91 -4.35
N TYR A 108 28.99 -8.65 -3.90
CA TYR A 108 30.27 -7.91 -3.90
C TYR A 108 31.09 -8.15 -2.62
N GLY A 109 30.44 -8.38 -1.48
CA GLY A 109 31.11 -8.80 -0.24
C GLY A 109 31.61 -10.24 -0.27
N GLY A 110 30.95 -11.12 -1.04
CA GLY A 110 31.45 -12.47 -1.32
C GLY A 110 32.73 -12.47 -2.17
N GLN A 111 32.91 -11.48 -3.05
CA GLN A 111 34.21 -11.27 -3.73
C GLN A 111 35.24 -10.68 -2.77
N ALA A 112 34.88 -9.73 -1.90
CA ALA A 112 35.82 -9.19 -0.89
C ALA A 112 36.32 -10.25 0.10
N GLY A 113 35.48 -11.21 0.50
CA GLY A 113 35.89 -12.35 1.34
C GLY A 113 36.84 -13.33 0.65
N ASN A 114 36.69 -13.55 -0.67
CA ASN A 114 37.57 -14.43 -1.44
C ASN A 114 38.94 -13.79 -1.78
N PHE A 115 39.01 -12.46 -1.87
CA PHE A 115 40.28 -11.74 -1.96
C PHE A 115 40.98 -11.58 -0.60
N ALA A 116 40.21 -11.41 0.49
CA ALA A 116 40.75 -11.37 1.84
C ALA A 116 41.41 -12.69 2.25
N GLY A 117 40.80 -13.85 1.98
CA GLY A 117 41.40 -15.15 2.33
C GLY A 117 42.67 -15.52 1.53
N ARG A 118 42.81 -15.01 0.30
CA ARG A 118 44.05 -15.15 -0.50
C ARG A 118 45.10 -14.11 -0.11
N GLY A 119 44.66 -12.94 0.37
CA GLY A 119 45.51 -11.91 0.95
C GLY A 119 46.10 -12.34 2.29
N GLU A 120 45.28 -12.95 3.16
CA GLU A 120 45.70 -13.46 4.48
C GLU A 120 46.81 -14.51 4.37
N THR A 121 46.85 -15.35 3.33
CA THR A 121 47.92 -16.36 3.18
C THR A 121 49.27 -15.80 2.70
N VAL A 122 49.28 -14.66 1.97
CA VAL A 122 50.51 -13.96 1.59
C VAL A 122 50.94 -12.91 2.62
N LEU A 123 49.98 -12.37 3.38
CA LEU A 123 50.20 -11.43 4.48
C LEU A 123 50.61 -12.14 5.77
N ASP A 124 50.08 -13.32 6.11
CA ASP A 124 50.50 -14.14 7.26
C ASP A 124 51.90 -14.76 7.06
N ALA A 125 52.31 -14.97 5.80
CA ALA A 125 53.68 -15.30 5.43
C ALA A 125 54.65 -14.10 5.56
N ALA A 126 54.15 -12.87 5.41
CA ALA A 126 54.90 -11.63 5.61
C ALA A 126 54.91 -11.17 7.08
N GLU A 127 53.84 -11.45 7.83
CA GLU A 127 53.63 -11.05 9.23
C GLU A 127 54.55 -11.83 10.19
N LYS A 128 54.86 -13.10 9.89
CA LYS A 128 55.87 -13.88 10.64
C LYS A 128 57.30 -13.34 10.49
N MET A 129 57.55 -12.41 9.57
CA MET A 129 58.82 -11.66 9.49
C MET A 129 58.79 -10.31 10.24
N THR A 130 57.61 -9.78 10.59
CA THR A 130 57.45 -8.42 11.17
C THR A 130 56.82 -8.43 12.57
N THR A 131 57.01 -9.53 13.31
CA THR A 131 56.92 -9.53 14.78
C THR A 131 57.94 -8.54 15.38
N ALA A 132 57.60 -7.25 15.48
CA ALA A 132 58.40 -6.30 16.26
C ALA A 132 57.71 -5.00 16.72
N ALA A 133 56.59 -4.55 16.13
CA ALA A 133 56.13 -3.18 16.37
C ALA A 133 54.67 -3.05 16.87
N GLN A 134 54.51 -3.30 18.17
CA GLN A 134 53.78 -2.41 19.10
C GLN A 134 52.26 -2.18 18.93
N ALA A 135 51.50 -3.04 19.63
CA ALA A 135 50.37 -2.76 20.54
C ALA A 135 49.45 -1.52 20.34
N MET A 136 48.24 -1.75 19.81
CA MET A 136 46.99 -1.09 20.21
C MET A 136 45.83 -2.08 19.92
N PRO A 137 44.88 -2.33 20.86
CA PRO A 137 43.81 -3.32 20.63
C PRO A 137 42.79 -2.83 19.58
N PRO A 138 42.41 -3.66 18.57
CA PRO A 138 41.37 -3.32 17.62
C PRO A 138 39.98 -3.43 18.27
N ILE A 139 39.13 -2.44 18.00
CA ILE A 139 37.69 -2.45 18.35
C ILE A 139 37.03 -3.64 17.63
N PRO A 140 36.30 -4.54 18.33
CA PRO A 140 35.81 -5.78 17.73
C PRO A 140 34.69 -5.53 16.71
N ALA A 141 35.00 -5.82 15.44
CA ALA A 141 34.16 -5.64 14.26
C ALA A 141 33.01 -6.66 14.09
N GLN A 142 32.55 -7.29 15.19
CA GLN A 142 31.57 -8.38 15.17
C GLN A 142 30.11 -7.94 15.41
N ALA A 143 29.87 -6.63 15.57
CA ALA A 143 28.52 -6.10 15.83
C ALA A 143 27.68 -5.85 14.55
N VAL A 144 28.27 -6.03 13.36
CA VAL A 144 27.62 -5.70 12.07
C VAL A 144 26.92 -6.88 11.39
N ASP A 145 27.13 -8.10 11.89
CA ASP A 145 26.58 -9.33 11.27
C ASP A 145 25.11 -9.56 11.64
N GLY A 146 24.72 -9.19 12.87
CA GLY A 146 23.34 -9.33 13.35
C GLY A 146 22.37 -8.31 12.76
N LEU A 147 22.84 -7.07 12.51
CA LEU A 147 21.99 -5.98 12.01
C LEU A 147 21.47 -6.27 10.60
N GLY A 148 22.30 -6.91 9.76
CA GLY A 148 21.92 -7.29 8.39
C GLY A 148 20.85 -8.37 8.35
N LEU A 149 20.98 -9.41 9.19
CA LEU A 149 19.99 -10.47 9.29
C LEU A 149 18.66 -9.94 9.86
N ALA A 150 18.73 -9.05 10.86
CA ALA A 150 17.56 -8.42 11.47
C ALA A 150 16.76 -7.58 10.46
N LEU A 151 17.44 -6.82 9.59
CA LEU A 151 16.79 -6.03 8.54
C LEU A 151 16.17 -6.92 7.45
N LEU A 152 16.80 -8.05 7.12
CA LEU A 152 16.27 -9.01 6.14
C LEU A 152 15.02 -9.72 6.69
N VAL A 153 15.05 -10.17 7.94
CA VAL A 153 13.89 -10.79 8.60
C VAL A 153 12.75 -9.78 8.78
N ALA A 154 13.05 -8.55 9.20
CA ALA A 154 12.07 -7.47 9.29
C ALA A 154 11.46 -7.15 7.92
N GLY A 155 12.26 -7.13 6.85
CA GLY A 155 11.80 -6.97 5.48
C GLY A 155 10.85 -8.08 5.01
N CYS A 156 11.20 -9.35 5.28
CA CYS A 156 10.36 -10.51 4.95
C CYS A 156 9.03 -10.52 5.73
N LEU A 157 9.05 -10.13 7.01
CA LEU A 157 7.84 -10.05 7.84
C LEU A 157 6.90 -8.93 7.38
N LEU A 158 7.44 -7.76 7.03
CA LEU A 158 6.65 -6.64 6.49
C LEU A 158 6.09 -6.97 5.09
N PHE A 159 6.86 -7.65 4.25
CA PHE A 159 6.42 -8.13 2.94
C PHE A 159 5.28 -9.15 3.06
N GLY A 160 5.43 -10.14 3.95
CA GLY A 160 4.39 -11.14 4.22
C GLY A 160 3.11 -10.52 4.79
N TYR A 161 3.23 -9.59 5.73
CA TYR A 161 2.08 -8.88 6.31
C TYR A 161 1.32 -8.05 5.26
N SER A 162 2.05 -7.37 4.38
CA SER A 162 1.45 -6.61 3.27
C SER A 162 0.75 -7.53 2.27
N LEU A 163 1.35 -8.68 1.93
CA LEU A 163 0.76 -9.65 1.01
C LEU A 163 -0.51 -10.30 1.58
N HIS A 164 -0.50 -10.65 2.86
CA HIS A 164 -1.66 -11.18 3.56
C HIS A 164 -2.83 -10.19 3.56
N ARG A 165 -2.57 -8.91 3.83
CA ARG A 165 -3.60 -7.87 3.85
C ARG A 165 -4.21 -7.62 2.45
N VAL A 166 -3.40 -7.70 1.40
CA VAL A 166 -3.86 -7.57 0.00
C VAL A 166 -4.71 -8.77 -0.42
N LEU A 167 -4.31 -9.99 -0.04
CA LEU A 167 -5.08 -11.21 -0.34
C LEU A 167 -6.39 -11.27 0.46
N ALA A 168 -6.40 -10.81 1.71
CA ALA A 168 -7.61 -10.73 2.53
C ALA A 168 -8.68 -9.81 1.91
N SER A 169 -8.27 -8.72 1.25
CA SER A 169 -9.18 -7.82 0.55
C SER A 169 -9.84 -8.44 -0.69
N ARG A 170 -9.24 -9.48 -1.29
CA ARG A 170 -9.80 -10.15 -2.49
C ARG A 170 -10.80 -11.26 -2.16
N ARG A 171 -10.89 -11.69 -0.91
CA ARG A 171 -11.79 -12.79 -0.49
C ARG A 171 -13.18 -12.31 -0.04
N SER A 172 -13.35 -11.01 0.17
CA SER A 172 -14.61 -10.40 0.62
C SER A 172 -15.40 -9.74 -0.52
N ASN A 173 -14.96 -9.91 -1.77
CA ASN A 173 -15.60 -9.41 -2.98
C ASN A 173 -15.88 -10.60 -3.89
#